data_AF-A0A3B0IVJ2-F1
#
_entry.id   AF-A0A3B0IVJ2-F1
#
_cell.length_a   1.000
_cell.length_b   1.000
_cell.length_c   1.000
_cell.angle_alpha   90.00
_cell.angle_beta   90.00
_cell.angle_gamma   90.00
#
_symmetry.space_group_name_H-M   'P 1'
#
loop_
_entity.id
_entity.type
_entity.pdbx_description
1 polymer ?
#
loop_
_entity_poly.entity_id
_entity_poly.type
_entity_poly.pdbx_seq_one_letter_code
_entity_poly.pdbx_strand_id
1 'polypeptide(L)' 'MKPKALFSCLQGHDWIYRRIGGKSWVGYHDKIKQDLIEHKVTVVARNDGSKKLTEQVRITPKGLSKLSILVMQHAK' A
#
# COMPACT_ATOMS: atom_id res chain seq x y z
N MET A 1 11.34 -3.48 13.17
CA MET A 1 9.89 -3.20 12.97
C MET A 1 9.20 -4.50 12.55
N LYS A 2 8.13 -4.93 13.23
CA LYS A 2 7.35 -6.10 12.78
C LYS A 2 6.57 -5.72 11.50
N PRO A 3 6.44 -6.58 10.47
CA PRO A 3 5.75 -6.22 9.23
C PRO A 3 4.34 -5.64 9.42
N LYS A 4 3.62 -6.10 10.46
CA LYS A 4 2.28 -5.61 10.82
C LYS A 4 2.27 -4.13 11.21
N ALA A 5 3.34 -3.62 11.82
CA ALA A 5 3.44 -2.23 12.25
C ALA A 5 3.53 -1.25 11.07
N LEU A 6 4.15 -1.65 9.96
CA LEU A 6 4.17 -0.84 8.74
C LEU A 6 2.77 -0.64 8.19
N PHE A 7 1.96 -1.69 8.08
CA PHE A 7 0.59 -1.57 7.58
C PHE A 7 -0.28 -0.72 8.52
N SER A 8 -0.12 -0.86 9.83
CA SER A 8 -0.80 0.00 10.81
C SER A 8 -0.41 1.46 10.68
N CYS A 9 0.88 1.76 10.47
CA CYS A 9 1.36 3.12 10.23
C CYS A 9 0.79 3.70 8.92
N LEU A 10 0.90 2.97 7.81
CA LEU A 10 0.34 3.40 6.54
C LEU A 10 -1.17 3.64 6.61
N GLN A 11 -1.91 2.79 7.33
CA GLN A 11 -3.34 2.97 7.54
C GLN A 11 -3.63 4.18 8.43
N GLY A 12 -2.91 4.35 9.54
CA GLY A 12 -3.10 5.45 10.48
C GLY A 12 -2.74 6.84 9.91
N HIS A 13 -1.96 6.89 8.84
CA HIS A 13 -1.56 8.13 8.15
C HIS A 13 -2.28 8.34 6.79
N ASP A 14 -3.36 7.60 6.53
CA ASP A 14 -4.13 7.68 5.29
C ASP A 14 -3.28 7.48 4.03
N TRP A 15 -2.39 6.48 4.06
CA TRP A 15 -1.71 5.98 2.86
C TRP A 15 -2.50 4.86 2.21
N ILE A 16 -3.06 3.96 3.03
CA ILE A 16 -3.84 2.82 2.56
C ILE A 16 -5.09 2.63 3.41
N TYR A 17 -6.11 2.02 2.81
CA TYR A 17 -7.32 1.60 3.50
C TYR A 17 -7.81 0.25 2.97
N ARG A 18 -8.79 -0.35 3.65
CA ARG A 18 -9.54 -1.52 3.16
C ARG A 18 -10.97 -1.13 2.88
N ARG A 19 -11.49 -1.57 1.74
CA ARG A 19 -12.92 -1.51 1.43
C ARG A 19 -13.67 -2.54 2.27
N ILE A 20 -14.93 -2.25 2.59
CA ILE A 20 -15.81 -3.21 3.27
C ILE A 20 -15.90 -4.50 2.42
N GLY A 21 -15.61 -5.65 3.02
CA GLY A 21 -15.55 -6.94 2.31
C GLY A 21 -14.35 -7.15 1.38
N GLY A 22 -13.48 -6.15 1.22
CA GLY A 22 -12.28 -6.22 0.38
C GLY A 22 -11.11 -6.93 1.06
N LYS A 23 -10.42 -7.81 0.31
CA LYS A 23 -9.21 -8.53 0.80
C LYS A 23 -7.91 -7.77 0.52
N SER A 24 -7.92 -6.81 -0.41
CA SER A 24 -6.75 -6.05 -0.85
C SER A 24 -6.69 -4.68 -0.18
N TRP A 25 -5.46 -4.19 0.04
CA TRP A 25 -5.24 -2.80 0.42
C TRP A 25 -5.41 -1.89 -0.80
N VAL A 26 -6.00 -0.72 -0.58
CA VAL A 26 -6.21 0.31 -1.60
C VAL A 26 -5.49 1.57 -1.16
N GLY A 27 -4.80 2.23 -2.09
CA GLY A 27 -4.13 3.50 -1.83
C GLY A 27 -5.10 4.67 -1.87
N TYR A 28 -4.92 5.65 -0.97
CA TYR A 28 -5.69 6.89 -1.07
C TYR A 28 -5.26 7.71 -2.30
N HIS A 29 -6.25 8.35 -2.95
CA HIS A 29 -6.03 9.07 -4.21
C HIS A 29 -5.05 10.24 -4.07
N ASP A 30 -5.04 10.93 -2.92
CA ASP A 30 -4.14 12.06 -2.67
C ASP A 30 -2.66 11.63 -2.64
N LYS A 31 -2.35 10.45 -2.10
CA LYS A 31 -0.99 9.89 -2.08
C LYS A 31 -0.55 9.39 -3.44
N ILE A 32 -1.48 8.86 -4.24
CA ILE A 32 -1.23 8.53 -5.65
C ILE A 32 -0.91 9.82 -6.43
N LYS A 33 -1.71 10.88 -6.24
CA LYS A 33 -1.50 12.17 -6.92
C LYS A 33 -0.18 12.85 -6.53
N GLN A 34 0.29 12.62 -5.30
CA GLN A 34 1.60 13.08 -4.82
C GLN A 34 2.77 12.20 -5.28
N ASP A 35 2.51 11.12 -6.01
CA ASP A 35 3.51 10.14 -6.44
C ASP A 35 4.24 9.47 -5.26
N LEU A 36 3.53 9.26 -4.16
CA LEU A 36 4.06 8.56 -2.98
C LEU A 36 3.76 7.06 -3.03
N ILE A 37 2.66 6.69 -3.69
CA ILE A 37 2.26 5.29 -3.88
C ILE A 37 1.68 5.11 -5.28
N GLU A 38 1.80 3.89 -5.79
CA GLU A 38 1.18 3.45 -7.03
C GLU A 38 0.13 2.37 -6.74
N HIS A 39 -1.03 2.48 -7.38
CA HIS A 39 -2.03 1.43 -7.38
C HIS A 39 -1.84 0.54 -8.62
N LYS A 40 -1.20 -0.62 -8.43
CA LYS A 40 -0.93 -1.55 -9.53
C LYS A 40 -1.98 -2.65 -9.58
N VAL A 41 -2.63 -2.77 -10.73
CA VAL A 41 -3.52 -3.87 -11.06
C VAL A 41 -2.75 -4.84 -11.96
N THR A 42 -2.75 -6.13 -11.61
CA THR A 42 -2.04 -7.17 -12.38
C THR A 42 -2.92 -8.39 -12.54
N VAL A 43 -3.02 -8.88 -13.78
CA VAL A 43 -3.69 -10.14 -14.08
C VAL A 43 -2.67 -11.26 -13.92
N VAL A 44 -2.92 -12.17 -12.98
CA VAL A 44 -2.08 -13.33 -12.71
C VAL A 44 -2.80 -14.57 -13.23
N ALA A 45 -2.15 -15.34 -14.10
CA ALA A 45 -2.62 -16.66 -14.50
C ALA A 45 -2.39 -17.64 -13.35
N ARG A 46 -3.41 -18.44 -13.03
CA ARG A 46 -3.31 -19.54 -12.06
C ARG A 46 -3.00 -20.84 -12.78
N ASN A 47 -2.50 -21.81 -12.01
CA ASN A 47 -2.13 -23.14 -12.52
C ASN A 47 -3.32 -23.91 -13.13
N ASP A 48 -4.55 -23.55 -12.78
CA ASP A 48 -5.80 -24.10 -13.33
C ASP A 48 -6.24 -23.41 -14.64
N GLY A 49 -5.41 -22.51 -15.20
CA GLY A 49 -5.72 -21.74 -16.41
C GLY A 49 -6.63 -20.53 -16.16
N SER A 50 -7.16 -20.35 -14.95
CA SER A 50 -7.98 -19.19 -14.62
C SER A 50 -7.15 -17.91 -14.47
N LYS A 51 -7.75 -16.76 -14.75
CA LYS A 51 -7.12 -15.44 -14.55
C LYS A 51 -7.59 -14.83 -13.22
N LYS A 52 -6.66 -14.25 -12.46
CA LYS A 52 -6.94 -13.50 -11.24
C LYS A 52 -6.56 -12.04 -11.44
N LEU A 53 -7.52 -11.13 -11.26
CA LEU A 53 -7.19 -9.72 -11.06
C LEU A 53 -6.65 -9.54 -9.64
N THR A 54 -5.44 -9.00 -9.51
CA THR A 54 -4.82 -8.69 -8.23
C THR A 54 -4.48 -7.22 -8.15
N GLU A 55 -4.80 -6.61 -7.02
CA GLU A 55 -4.53 -5.20 -6.73
C GLU A 55 -3.46 -5.12 -5.66
N GLN A 56 -2.45 -4.27 -5.88
CA GLN A 56 -1.34 -4.06 -4.96
C GLN A 56 -1.02 -2.57 -4.87
N VAL A 57 -0.85 -2.09 -3.65
CA VAL A 57 -0.26 -0.78 -3.40
C VAL A 57 1.25 -0.93 -3.32
N ARG A 58 1.97 -0.12 -4.10
CA ARG A 58 3.43 -0.06 -4.10
C ARG A 58 3.88 1.30 -3.60
N ILE A 59 4.89 1.34 -2.75
CA ILE A 59 5.48 2.59 -2.29
C ILE A 59 6.55 3.00 -3.30
N THR A 60 6.49 4.23 -3.78
CA THR A 60 7.51 4.78 -4.71
C THR A 60 8.79 5.13 -3.94
N PRO A 61 9.93 5.36 -4.60
CA PRO A 61 11.13 5.87 -3.94
C PRO A 61 10.86 7.17 -3.16
N LYS A 62 10.07 8.08 -3.74
CA LYS A 62 9.63 9.33 -3.09
C LYS A 62 8.78 9.07 -1.85
N GLY A 63 7.84 8.12 -1.95
CA GLY A 63 7.03 7.67 -0.82
C GLY A 63 7.88 7.08 0.30
N LEU A 64 8.88 6.28 -0.04
CA LEU A 64 9.77 5.64 0.93
C LEU A 64 10.57 6.67 1.73
N SER A 65 11.08 7.73 1.07
CA SER A 65 11.77 8.84 1.74
C SER A 65 10.87 9.62 2.69
N LYS A 66 9.60 9.84 2.35
CA LYS A 66 8.64 10.50 3.25
C LYS A 66 8.25 9.59 4.42
N LEU A 67 8.11 8.31 4.16
CA LEU A 67 7.75 7.31 5.14
C LEU A 67 8.86 7.08 6.17
N SER A 68 10.14 7.12 5.77
CA SER A 68 11.25 6.94 6.69
C SER A 68 11.25 7.99 7.80
N ILE A 69 11.02 9.26 7.45
CA ILE A 69 10.91 10.38 8.40
C ILE A 69 9.75 10.13 9.38
N LEU A 70 8.60 9.74 8.86
CA LEU A 70 7.37 9.55 9.62
C LEU A 70 7.47 8.36 10.59
N VAL A 71 8.12 7.27 10.16
CA VAL A 71 8.41 6.12 11.02
C VAL A 71 9.43 6.47 12.11
N MET A 72 10.47 7.24 11.77
CA MET A 72 11.49 7.67 12.76
C MET A 72 10.90 8.58 13.84
N GLN A 73 9.90 9.41 13.50
CA GLN A 73 9.19 10.26 14.47
C GLN A 73 8.36 9.49 15.49
N HIS A 74 7.91 8.27 15.16
CA HIS A 74 7.15 7.40 16.06
C HIS A 74 8.01 6.46 16.92
N ALA A 75 9.34 6.50 16.74
CA ALA A 75 10.31 5.66 17.46
C ALA A 75 11.06 6.41 18.57
N LYS A 76 10.63 7.62 18.93
CA LYS A 76 11.07 8.39 20.10
C LYS A 76 10.03 8.26 21.21
#